data_AF-A0A7Y1U1V2-F1
#
_entry.id   AF-A0A7Y1U1V2-F1
#
_cell.length_a   1.000
_cell.length_b   1.000
_cell.length_c   1.000
_cell.angle_alpha   90.00
_cell.angle_beta   90.00
_cell.angle_gamma   90.00
#
_symmetry.space_group_name_H-M   'P 1'
#
loop_
_entity.id
_entity.type
_entity.pdbx_description
1 polymer ?
#
loop_
_entity_poly.entity_id
_entity_poly.type
_entity_poly.pdbx_seq_one_letter_code
_entity_poly.pdbx_strand_id
1 'polypeptide(L)'
;LAARLVTGAALAAVYPPALKAMSAWYKTGRGFALGVMIGALTVGSALPHLINSIGEVDWRTLLLIISALTLIGGVISDRLAADGPHAVGPAVFDPSQIRNIVRNREFRLASFGYFGHMWELYAMWAWAAAFYGDVFSSSRVASLAAFGVIGIGAAGSVYAGRMSDRVSRPKAAGLAMKWSAAMSLVIGFLVDAPWPIVLGLGLIWGFWVVADSAQFSTIVSEVVDSRYVGTALTMQLAAGFVLTVFTIFLVPVVRDAYSWGWAFLILAPGPLLGAWAMRSLETGAIRQRGV
;
A
#
# COMPACT_ATOMS: atom_id res chain seq x y z
N LEU A 1 -6.43 -10.24 -23.28
CA LEU A 1 -6.61 -10.97 -22.00
C LEU A 1 -5.33 -11.66 -21.53
N ALA A 2 -4.68 -12.47 -22.38
CA ALA A 2 -3.42 -13.17 -22.04
C ALA A 2 -2.33 -12.26 -21.47
N ALA A 3 -2.02 -11.12 -22.12
CA ALA A 3 -1.02 -10.18 -21.60
C ALA A 3 -1.32 -9.68 -20.18
N ARG A 4 -2.60 -9.39 -19.86
CA ARG A 4 -3.02 -8.98 -18.50
C ARG A 4 -2.80 -10.09 -17.47
N LEU A 5 -3.11 -11.35 -17.84
CA LEU A 5 -2.86 -12.51 -16.99
C LEU A 5 -1.36 -12.68 -16.72
N VAL A 6 -0.53 -12.59 -17.76
CA VAL A 6 0.94 -12.71 -17.63
C VAL A 6 1.51 -11.57 -16.79
N THR A 7 1.08 -10.32 -16.99
CA THR A 7 1.50 -9.18 -16.16
C THR A 7 1.10 -9.37 -14.70
N GLY A 8 -0.13 -9.84 -14.44
CA GLY A 8 -0.58 -10.14 -13.07
C GLY A 8 0.26 -11.24 -12.41
N ALA A 9 0.55 -12.32 -13.13
CA ALA A 9 1.41 -13.40 -12.64
C ALA A 9 2.84 -12.91 -12.37
N ALA A 10 3.41 -12.09 -13.25
CA ALA A 10 4.72 -11.49 -13.06
C ALA A 10 4.76 -10.56 -11.83
N LEU A 11 3.74 -9.71 -11.63
CA LEU A 11 3.64 -8.85 -10.44
C LEU A 11 3.59 -9.67 -9.14
N ALA A 12 2.81 -10.76 -9.14
CA ALA A 12 2.75 -11.69 -8.02
C ALA A 12 4.09 -12.38 -7.72
N ALA A 13 4.96 -12.54 -8.73
CA ALA A 13 6.30 -13.09 -8.59
C ALA A 13 7.36 -12.07 -8.14
N VAL A 14 7.03 -10.78 -8.06
CA VAL A 14 7.98 -9.74 -7.63
C VAL A 14 7.80 -9.39 -6.16
N TYR A 15 6.57 -9.11 -5.72
CA TYR A 15 6.35 -8.49 -4.41
C TYR A 15 6.66 -9.41 -3.20
N PRO A 16 6.10 -10.63 -3.08
CA PRO A 16 6.45 -11.54 -1.98
C PRO A 16 7.94 -11.95 -1.97
N PRO A 17 8.57 -12.26 -3.12
CA PRO A 17 10.02 -12.50 -3.14
C PRO A 17 10.86 -11.30 -2.72
N ALA A 18 10.47 -10.07 -3.11
CA ALA A 18 11.16 -8.86 -2.65
C ALA A 18 11.07 -8.69 -1.13
N LEU A 19 9.88 -8.90 -0.53
CA LEU A 19 9.70 -8.90 0.92
C LEU A 19 10.60 -9.94 1.62
N LYS A 20 10.65 -11.16 1.07
CA LYS A 20 11.49 -12.24 1.59
C LYS A 20 12.98 -11.91 1.50
N ALA A 21 13.43 -11.45 0.33
CA ALA A 21 14.81 -11.06 0.08
C ALA A 21 15.25 -9.96 1.04
N MET A 22 14.46 -8.89 1.18
CA MET A 22 14.77 -7.80 2.11
C MET A 22 14.81 -8.29 3.56
N SER A 23 13.85 -9.11 3.98
CA SER A 23 13.80 -9.65 5.34
C SER A 23 14.97 -10.59 5.68
N ALA A 24 15.58 -11.22 4.68
CA ALA A 24 16.75 -12.08 4.85
C ALA A 24 18.03 -11.32 5.24
N TRP A 25 18.08 -10.00 5.05
CA TRP A 25 19.21 -9.15 5.43
C TRP A 25 19.10 -8.56 6.84
N TYR A 26 17.91 -8.57 7.45
CA TYR A 26 17.64 -7.85 8.69
C TYR A 26 17.08 -8.77 9.79
N LYS A 27 17.79 -8.86 10.93
CA LYS A 27 17.27 -9.43 12.19
C LYS A 27 16.51 -8.39 13.01
N THR A 28 17.08 -7.20 13.12
CA THR A 28 16.50 -6.02 13.77
C THR A 28 16.28 -4.92 12.74
N GLY A 29 15.37 -3.97 12.99
CA GLY A 29 15.09 -2.88 12.05
C GLY A 29 14.32 -3.31 10.79
N ARG A 30 13.59 -4.43 10.85
CA ARG A 30 12.81 -4.95 9.72
C ARG A 30 11.74 -3.95 9.27
N GLY A 31 11.11 -3.23 10.21
CA GLY A 31 10.10 -2.22 9.88
C GLY A 31 10.70 -1.12 9.00
N PHE A 32 11.86 -0.58 9.35
CA PHE A 32 12.57 0.39 8.52
C PHE A 32 12.95 -0.17 7.14
N ALA A 33 13.56 -1.35 7.07
CA ALA A 33 14.00 -1.95 5.81
C ALA A 33 12.82 -2.19 4.85
N LEU A 34 11.72 -2.75 5.36
CA LEU A 34 10.49 -2.96 4.60
C LEU A 34 9.82 -1.62 4.22
N GLY A 35 9.87 -0.62 5.11
CA GLY A 35 9.39 0.73 4.83
C GLY A 35 10.15 1.42 3.69
N VAL A 36 11.48 1.26 3.62
CA VAL A 36 12.28 1.76 2.49
C VAL A 36 11.91 1.05 1.19
N MET A 37 11.77 -0.28 1.23
CA MET A 37 11.39 -1.07 0.07
C MET A 37 10.01 -0.67 -0.48
N ILE A 38 9.01 -0.49 0.40
CA ILE A 38 7.67 -0.04 0.01
C ILE A 38 7.71 1.42 -0.46
N GLY A 39 8.56 2.26 0.13
CA GLY A 39 8.76 3.61 -0.36
C GLY A 39 9.30 3.65 -1.78
N ALA A 40 10.27 2.79 -2.12
CA ALA A 40 10.76 2.64 -3.49
C ALA A 40 9.67 2.15 -4.44
N LEU A 41 8.87 1.16 -4.03
CA LEU A 41 7.69 0.70 -4.78
C LEU A 41 6.68 1.83 -5.04
N THR A 42 6.46 2.68 -4.04
CA THR A 42 5.52 3.81 -4.10
C THR A 42 5.98 4.87 -5.09
N VAL A 43 7.25 5.28 -5.01
CA VAL A 43 7.84 6.19 -6.01
C VAL A 43 7.78 5.57 -7.40
N GLY A 44 8.15 4.29 -7.53
CA GLY A 44 8.07 3.55 -8.80
C GLY A 44 6.65 3.53 -9.39
N SER A 45 5.63 3.35 -8.54
CA SER A 45 4.22 3.36 -8.92
C SER A 45 3.74 4.76 -9.34
N ALA A 46 4.37 5.82 -8.81
CA ALA A 46 4.08 7.21 -9.15
C ALA A 46 4.81 7.70 -10.42
N LEU A 47 5.89 7.04 -10.86
CA LEU A 47 6.71 7.44 -12.02
C LEU A 47 5.92 7.73 -13.31
N PRO A 48 4.86 6.98 -13.68
CA PRO A 48 4.07 7.31 -14.86
C PRO A 48 3.51 8.73 -14.84
N HIS A 49 3.13 9.23 -13.66
CA HIS A 49 2.63 10.60 -13.47
C HIS A 49 3.75 11.63 -13.62
N LEU A 50 4.96 11.33 -13.14
CA LEU A 50 6.12 12.20 -13.34
C LEU A 50 6.47 12.33 -14.83
N ILE A 51 6.49 11.22 -15.56
CA ILE A 51 6.78 11.22 -17.00
C ILE A 51 5.74 12.06 -17.75
N ASN A 52 4.46 11.86 -17.47
CA ASN A 52 3.37 12.65 -18.06
C ASN A 52 3.41 14.13 -17.69
N SER A 53 3.98 14.49 -16.54
CA SER A 53 4.15 15.90 -16.15
C SER A 53 5.21 16.64 -16.98
N ILE A 54 6.22 15.92 -17.48
CA ILE A 54 7.33 16.50 -18.27
C ILE A 54 6.91 16.67 -19.72
N GLY A 55 6.32 15.63 -20.31
CA GLY A 55 5.79 15.63 -21.66
C GLY A 55 4.63 14.66 -21.71
N GLU A 56 3.44 15.15 -22.06
CA GLU A 56 2.24 14.33 -22.26
C GLU A 56 2.52 13.30 -23.36
N VAL A 57 2.93 12.10 -22.94
CA VAL A 57 3.30 11.02 -23.84
C VAL A 57 2.10 10.13 -24.10
N ASP A 58 2.00 9.60 -25.33
CA ASP A 58 1.02 8.55 -25.62
C ASP A 58 1.22 7.35 -24.69
N TRP A 59 0.11 6.69 -24.34
CA TRP A 59 0.12 5.57 -23.40
C TRP A 59 1.03 4.42 -23.83
N ARG A 60 1.26 4.22 -25.15
CA ARG A 60 2.20 3.21 -25.65
C ARG A 60 3.64 3.57 -25.31
N THR A 61 4.04 4.81 -25.54
CA THR A 61 5.37 5.32 -25.22
C THR A 61 5.61 5.26 -23.71
N LEU A 62 4.61 5.66 -22.92
CA LEU A 62 4.67 5.58 -21.46
C LEU A 62 4.91 4.14 -20.99
N LEU A 63 4.14 3.18 -21.53
CA LEU A 63 4.32 1.76 -21.21
C LEU A 63 5.70 1.24 -21.59
N LEU A 64 6.24 1.64 -22.74
CA LEU A 64 7.60 1.25 -23.16
C LEU A 64 8.67 1.80 -22.21
N ILE A 65 8.56 3.06 -21.80
CA ILE A 65 9.49 3.68 -20.84
C ILE A 65 9.44 2.94 -19.50
N ILE A 66 8.25 2.71 -18.93
CA ILE A 66 8.10 1.99 -17.65
C ILE A 66 8.57 0.54 -17.76
N SER A 67 8.33 -0.13 -18.89
CA SER A 67 8.83 -1.49 -19.14
C SER A 67 10.36 -1.53 -19.20
N ALA A 68 11.00 -0.55 -19.86
CA ALA A 68 12.44 -0.44 -19.92
C ALA A 68 13.05 -0.19 -18.53
N LEU A 69 12.47 0.71 -17.73
CA LEU A 69 12.89 0.94 -16.34
C LEU A 69 12.74 -0.32 -15.48
N THR A 70 11.65 -1.07 -15.66
CA THR A 70 11.42 -2.35 -14.97
C THR A 70 12.47 -3.39 -15.35
N LEU A 71 12.82 -3.49 -16.65
CA LEU A 71 13.89 -4.37 -17.13
C LEU A 71 15.25 -3.99 -16.54
N ILE A 72 15.58 -2.70 -16.50
CA ILE A 72 16.82 -2.20 -15.89
C ILE A 72 16.85 -2.57 -14.40
N GLY A 73 15.76 -2.37 -13.67
CA GLY A 73 15.65 -2.78 -12.27
C GLY A 73 15.83 -4.28 -12.07
N GLY A 74 15.26 -5.09 -12.96
CA GLY A 74 15.44 -6.55 -12.99
C GLY A 74 16.90 -6.95 -13.22
N VAL A 75 17.58 -6.32 -14.19
CA VAL A 75 19.01 -6.57 -14.47
C VAL A 75 19.90 -6.15 -13.29
N ILE A 76 19.60 -5.01 -12.66
CA ILE A 76 20.31 -4.56 -11.45
C ILE A 76 20.15 -5.60 -10.34
N SER A 77 18.92 -6.08 -10.11
CA SER A 77 18.67 -7.10 -9.10
C SER A 77 19.38 -8.41 -9.41
N ASP A 78 19.36 -8.87 -10.66
CA ASP A 78 20.03 -10.11 -11.10
C ASP A 78 21.56 -10.04 -10.95
N ARG A 79 22.15 -8.88 -11.27
CA ARG A 79 23.62 -8.72 -11.30
C ARG A 79 24.23 -8.28 -9.99
N LEU A 80 23.50 -7.53 -9.16
CA LEU A 80 24.05 -6.89 -7.96
C LEU A 80 23.44 -7.40 -6.65
N ALA A 81 22.27 -8.05 -6.67
CA ALA A 81 21.69 -8.59 -5.44
C ALA A 81 22.38 -9.90 -5.04
N ALA A 82 22.44 -10.15 -3.74
CA ALA A 82 22.91 -11.40 -3.16
C ALA A 82 21.91 -11.90 -2.13
N ASP A 83 21.94 -13.20 -1.88
CA ASP A 83 21.12 -13.82 -0.84
C ASP A 83 21.48 -13.27 0.55
N GLY A 84 20.45 -12.96 1.33
CA GLY A 84 20.64 -12.44 2.67
C GLY A 84 21.13 -13.52 3.64
N PRO A 85 21.99 -13.18 4.63
CA PRO A 85 22.59 -14.13 5.57
C PRO A 85 21.58 -14.82 6.51
N HIS A 86 20.32 -14.38 6.50
CA HIS A 86 19.24 -14.92 7.32
C HIS A 86 18.09 -15.47 6.46
N ALA A 87 18.40 -15.87 5.22
CA ALA A 87 17.43 -16.51 4.33
C ALA A 87 16.84 -17.75 5.02
N VAL A 88 15.51 -17.73 5.18
CA VAL A 88 14.77 -18.86 5.72
C VAL A 88 14.44 -19.83 4.59
N GLY A 89 14.46 -21.13 4.90
CA GLY A 89 14.15 -22.21 3.97
C GLY A 89 12.77 -22.10 3.30
N PRO A 90 12.46 -22.99 2.35
CA PRO A 90 11.18 -22.99 1.64
C PRO A 90 10.00 -23.09 2.61
N ALA A 91 8.95 -22.29 2.38
CA ALA A 91 7.70 -22.46 3.11
C ALA A 91 7.03 -23.75 2.64
N VAL A 92 6.56 -24.58 3.58
CA VAL A 92 5.85 -25.82 3.25
C VAL A 92 4.41 -25.46 2.95
N PHE A 93 3.95 -25.75 1.73
CA PHE A 93 2.55 -25.56 1.38
C PHE A 93 1.72 -26.73 1.96
N ASP A 94 0.92 -26.42 2.98
CA ASP A 94 0.00 -27.38 3.60
C ASP A 94 -1.42 -26.77 3.68
N PRO A 95 -2.33 -27.13 2.75
CA PRO A 95 -3.71 -26.65 2.75
C PRO A 95 -4.48 -26.93 4.04
N SER A 96 -4.11 -27.97 4.80
CA SER A 96 -4.79 -28.33 6.04
C SER A 96 -4.67 -27.24 7.12
N GLN A 97 -3.64 -26.40 7.03
CA GLN A 97 -3.35 -25.34 7.99
C GLN A 97 -4.10 -24.04 7.70
N ILE A 98 -4.72 -23.91 6.53
CA ILE A 98 -5.53 -22.72 6.17
C ILE A 98 -6.60 -22.46 7.24
N ARG A 99 -7.27 -23.51 7.72
CA ARG A 99 -8.28 -23.40 8.78
C ARG A 99 -7.70 -22.85 10.08
N ASN A 100 -6.49 -23.26 10.44
CA ASN A 100 -5.82 -22.80 11.67
C ASN A 100 -5.39 -21.33 11.53
N ILE A 101 -4.84 -20.95 10.38
CA ILE A 101 -4.46 -19.56 10.06
C ILE A 101 -5.68 -18.64 10.15
N VAL A 102 -6.78 -18.98 9.47
CA VAL A 102 -7.99 -18.13 9.44
C VAL A 102 -8.69 -18.07 10.80
N ARG A 103 -8.53 -19.09 11.67
CA ARG A 103 -9.05 -19.06 13.04
C ARG A 103 -8.21 -18.21 13.99
N ASN A 104 -6.93 -17.99 13.68
CA ASN A 104 -6.05 -17.15 14.49
C ASN A 104 -6.62 -15.72 14.55
N ARG A 105 -6.91 -15.25 15.76
CA ARG A 105 -7.52 -13.94 16.00
C ARG A 105 -6.60 -12.80 15.56
N GLU A 106 -5.31 -12.91 15.83
CA GLU A 106 -4.33 -11.87 15.52
C GLU A 106 -4.13 -11.75 14.02
N PHE A 107 -4.04 -12.90 13.32
CA PHE A 107 -4.06 -12.93 11.85
C PHE A 107 -5.31 -12.23 11.30
N ARG A 108 -6.51 -12.56 11.78
CA ARG A 108 -7.74 -11.92 11.31
C ARG A 108 -7.73 -10.41 11.53
N LEU A 109 -7.30 -9.93 12.69
CA LEU A 109 -7.22 -8.50 12.97
C LEU A 109 -6.19 -7.81 12.06
N ALA A 110 -5.03 -8.43 11.82
CA ALA A 110 -4.04 -7.95 10.87
C ALA A 110 -4.58 -7.91 9.44
N SER A 111 -5.33 -8.94 9.02
CA SER A 111 -6.01 -8.99 7.73
C SER A 111 -7.10 -7.93 7.59
N PHE A 112 -7.92 -7.68 8.61
CA PHE A 112 -8.90 -6.60 8.59
C PHE A 112 -8.25 -5.21 8.46
N GLY A 113 -7.12 -5.01 9.14
CA GLY A 113 -6.28 -3.83 8.92
C GLY A 113 -5.85 -3.70 7.46
N TYR A 114 -5.25 -4.76 6.90
CA TYR A 114 -4.82 -4.77 5.51
C TYR A 114 -5.97 -4.55 4.51
N PHE A 115 -7.13 -5.15 4.75
CA PHE A 115 -8.31 -4.95 3.89
C PHE A 115 -8.81 -3.52 3.94
N GLY A 116 -8.81 -2.89 5.12
CA GLY A 116 -9.12 -1.48 5.27
C GLY A 116 -8.16 -0.57 4.50
N HIS A 117 -6.87 -0.89 4.54
CA HIS A 117 -5.85 -0.21 3.74
C HIS A 117 -6.08 -0.40 2.23
N MET A 118 -6.30 -1.63 1.78
CA MET A 118 -6.50 -1.96 0.35
C MET A 118 -7.80 -1.39 -0.22
N TRP A 119 -8.82 -1.20 0.62
CA TRP A 119 -10.06 -0.51 0.26
C TRP A 119 -9.79 0.94 -0.19
N GLU A 120 -8.87 1.63 0.48
CA GLU A 120 -8.55 3.04 0.21
C GLU A 120 -7.40 3.21 -0.80
N LEU A 121 -6.24 2.57 -0.56
CA LEU A 121 -4.96 2.89 -1.19
C LEU A 121 -5.03 2.95 -2.71
N TYR A 122 -5.41 1.84 -3.34
CA TYR A 122 -5.35 1.71 -4.78
C TYR A 122 -6.44 2.49 -5.51
N ALA A 123 -7.59 2.71 -4.85
CA ALA A 123 -8.61 3.62 -5.38
C ALA A 123 -8.13 5.07 -5.35
N MET A 124 -7.49 5.49 -4.26
CA MET A 124 -6.84 6.79 -4.16
C MET A 124 -5.77 6.96 -5.24
N TRP A 125 -4.88 5.99 -5.43
CA TRP A 125 -3.85 6.04 -6.47
C TRP A 125 -4.43 6.10 -7.88
N ALA A 126 -5.41 5.24 -8.19
CA ALA A 126 -6.01 5.16 -9.52
C ALA A 126 -6.67 6.47 -9.95
N TRP A 127 -7.26 7.20 -9.00
CA TRP A 127 -8.06 8.39 -9.28
C TRP A 127 -7.39 9.71 -8.89
N ALA A 128 -6.18 9.69 -8.31
CA ALA A 128 -5.46 10.90 -7.92
C ALA A 128 -5.25 11.88 -9.08
N ALA A 129 -4.77 11.39 -10.24
CA ALA A 129 -4.53 12.25 -11.40
C ALA A 129 -5.82 12.84 -11.99
N ALA A 130 -6.91 12.07 -11.98
CA ALA A 130 -8.21 12.56 -12.43
C ALA A 130 -8.77 13.63 -11.48
N PHE A 131 -8.67 13.40 -10.17
CA PHE A 131 -9.06 14.39 -9.17
C PHE A 131 -8.28 15.70 -9.33
N TYR A 132 -6.96 15.64 -9.48
CA TYR A 132 -6.15 16.84 -9.70
C TYR A 132 -6.37 17.47 -11.09
N GLY A 133 -6.89 16.72 -12.06
CA GLY A 133 -7.34 17.26 -13.34
C GLY A 133 -8.54 18.20 -13.22
N ASP A 134 -9.36 18.01 -12.19
CA ASP A 134 -10.48 18.91 -11.87
C ASP A 134 -10.03 20.09 -10.96
N VAL A 135 -8.87 19.98 -10.29
CA VAL A 135 -8.26 21.05 -9.47
C VAL A 135 -7.39 22.00 -10.30
N PHE A 136 -6.64 21.48 -11.26
CA PHE A 136 -5.71 22.24 -12.09
C PHE A 136 -6.15 22.27 -13.55
N SER A 137 -6.07 23.44 -14.18
CA SER A 137 -6.34 23.59 -15.62
C SER A 137 -5.29 22.94 -16.53
N SER A 138 -4.09 22.67 -16.01
CA SER A 138 -3.01 22.02 -16.75
C SER A 138 -2.89 20.55 -16.35
N SER A 139 -3.10 19.67 -17.32
CA SER A 139 -2.89 18.21 -17.23
C SER A 139 -1.48 17.82 -16.75
N ARG A 140 -0.46 18.60 -17.11
CA ARG A 140 0.92 18.39 -16.63
C ARG A 140 1.06 18.68 -15.14
N VAL A 141 0.46 19.78 -14.67
CA VAL A 141 0.47 20.16 -13.25
C VAL A 141 -0.36 19.16 -12.43
N ALA A 142 -1.51 18.72 -12.94
CA ALA A 142 -2.31 17.67 -12.33
C ALA A 142 -1.53 16.35 -12.19
N SER A 143 -0.79 15.95 -13.23
CA SER A 143 0.08 14.77 -13.19
C SER A 143 1.22 14.95 -12.20
N LEU A 144 1.83 16.14 -12.12
CA LEU A 144 2.88 16.42 -11.14
C LEU A 144 2.34 16.38 -9.70
N ALA A 145 1.13 16.91 -9.47
CA ALA A 145 0.45 16.85 -8.18
C ALA A 145 0.17 15.39 -7.78
N ALA A 146 -0.36 14.57 -8.70
CA ALA A 146 -0.56 13.15 -8.46
C ALA A 146 0.76 12.41 -8.17
N PHE A 147 1.83 12.71 -8.90
CA PHE A 147 3.16 12.17 -8.61
C PHE A 147 3.62 12.55 -7.19
N GLY A 148 3.52 13.82 -6.81
CA GLY A 148 3.92 14.28 -5.48
C GLY A 148 3.10 13.62 -4.37
N VAL A 149 1.79 13.52 -4.56
CA VAL A 149 0.83 12.94 -3.61
C VAL A 149 1.00 11.44 -3.44
N ILE A 150 1.24 10.69 -4.51
CA ILE A 150 1.53 9.26 -4.39
C ILE A 150 2.95 9.09 -3.83
N GLY A 151 3.93 9.79 -4.42
CA GLY A 151 5.36 9.66 -4.11
C GLY A 151 5.72 10.02 -2.67
N ILE A 152 5.07 10.99 -2.04
CA ILE A 152 5.31 11.35 -0.63
C ILE A 152 4.97 10.20 0.34
N GLY A 153 4.17 9.23 -0.08
CA GLY A 153 3.93 7.98 0.63
C GLY A 153 5.21 7.18 0.92
N ALA A 154 6.29 7.42 0.16
CA ALA A 154 7.60 6.87 0.48
C ALA A 154 8.18 7.39 1.80
N ALA A 155 8.01 8.69 2.08
CA ALA A 155 8.39 9.27 3.36
C ALA A 155 7.52 8.68 4.49
N GLY A 156 6.23 8.49 4.24
CA GLY A 156 5.30 7.85 5.17
C GLY A 156 5.69 6.42 5.53
N SER A 157 6.02 5.61 4.52
CA SER A 157 6.46 4.21 4.69
C SER A 157 7.72 4.11 5.55
N VAL A 158 8.68 5.00 5.30
CA VAL A 158 9.94 5.08 6.07
C VAL A 158 9.69 5.57 7.50
N TYR A 159 8.84 6.58 7.67
CA TYR A 159 8.46 7.09 8.99
C TYR A 159 7.80 6.01 9.84
N ALA A 160 6.78 5.34 9.31
CA ALA A 160 6.05 4.30 10.01
C ALA A 160 6.92 3.06 10.26
N GLY A 161 7.82 2.70 9.35
CA GLY A 161 8.82 1.66 9.59
C GLY A 161 9.72 1.94 10.79
N ARG A 162 10.18 3.19 10.97
CA ARG A 162 10.93 3.58 12.17
C ARG A 162 10.06 3.62 13.42
N MET A 163 8.83 4.11 13.29
CA MET A 163 7.88 4.18 14.41
C MET A 163 7.50 2.78 14.90
N SER A 164 7.31 1.82 14.00
CA SER A 164 6.94 0.45 14.33
C SER A 164 8.06 -0.31 15.02
N ASP A 165 9.31 -0.05 14.64
CA ASP A 165 10.49 -0.64 15.28
C ASP A 165 10.69 -0.09 16.69
N ARG A 166 10.31 1.18 16.96
CA ARG A 166 10.51 1.84 18.26
C ARG A 166 9.35 1.70 19.23
N VAL A 167 8.12 1.64 18.73
CA VAL A 167 6.91 1.74 19.57
C VAL A 167 6.06 0.48 19.48
N SER A 168 5.39 0.27 18.35
CA SER A 168 4.44 -0.83 18.14
C SER A 168 3.97 -0.82 16.68
N ARG A 169 3.93 -2.01 16.04
CA ARG A 169 3.45 -2.15 14.66
C ARG A 169 1.95 -1.83 14.54
N PRO A 170 1.05 -2.39 15.38
CA PRO A 170 -0.36 -2.00 15.37
C PRO A 170 -0.58 -0.51 15.60
N LYS A 171 0.20 0.13 16.48
CA LYS A 171 0.05 1.57 16.77
C LYS A 171 0.45 2.44 15.58
N ALA A 172 1.56 2.12 14.93
CA ALA A 172 2.00 2.82 13.72
C ALA A 172 0.96 2.69 12.60
N ALA A 173 0.48 1.46 12.33
CA ALA A 173 -0.56 1.22 11.33
C ALA A 173 -1.87 1.95 11.68
N GLY A 174 -2.36 1.80 12.91
CA GLY A 174 -3.60 2.44 13.34
C GLY A 174 -3.56 3.97 13.34
N LEU A 175 -2.38 4.59 13.51
CA LEU A 175 -2.21 6.04 13.37
C LEU A 175 -2.33 6.47 11.90
N ALA A 176 -1.66 5.76 11.00
CA ALA A 176 -1.71 6.03 9.57
C ALA A 176 -3.13 5.94 9.03
N MET A 177 -3.84 4.86 9.38
CA MET A 177 -5.23 4.66 8.96
C MET A 177 -6.17 5.76 9.49
N LYS A 178 -5.97 6.28 10.71
CA LYS A 178 -6.81 7.39 11.22
C LYS A 178 -6.62 8.66 10.40
N TRP A 179 -5.38 8.99 10.07
CA TRP A 179 -5.09 10.20 9.31
C TRP A 179 -5.48 10.06 7.84
N SER A 180 -5.29 8.88 7.23
CA SER A 180 -5.76 8.64 5.87
C SER A 180 -7.28 8.71 5.78
N ALA A 181 -8.00 8.09 6.73
CA ALA A 181 -9.45 8.22 6.86
C ALA A 181 -9.91 9.68 7.00
N ALA A 182 -9.23 10.47 7.85
CA ALA A 182 -9.57 11.87 8.02
C ALA A 182 -9.41 12.67 6.71
N MET A 183 -8.41 12.36 5.90
CA MET A 183 -8.21 13.01 4.61
C MET A 183 -9.25 12.57 3.59
N SER A 184 -9.57 11.27 3.49
CA SER A 184 -10.60 10.78 2.56
C SER A 184 -12.00 11.31 2.87
N LEU A 185 -12.31 11.62 4.13
CA LEU A 185 -13.55 12.30 4.53
C LEU A 185 -13.68 13.75 4.03
N VAL A 186 -12.55 14.44 3.80
CA VAL A 186 -12.54 15.89 3.62
C VAL A 186 -12.11 16.31 2.21
N ILE A 187 -11.04 15.73 1.68
CA ILE A 187 -10.34 16.28 0.51
C ILE A 187 -11.21 16.37 -0.74
N GLY A 188 -12.10 15.40 -0.97
CA GLY A 188 -12.97 15.40 -2.14
C GLY A 188 -13.97 16.57 -2.16
N PHE A 189 -14.38 17.07 -1.00
CA PHE A 189 -15.28 18.23 -0.88
C PHE A 189 -14.56 19.56 -1.13
N LEU A 190 -13.23 19.53 -1.22
CA LEU A 190 -12.40 20.71 -1.41
C LEU A 190 -11.88 20.83 -2.84
N VAL A 191 -12.44 20.09 -3.81
CA VAL A 191 -11.97 20.12 -5.21
C VAL A 191 -11.91 21.53 -5.80
N ASP A 192 -12.89 22.39 -5.48
CA ASP A 192 -12.98 23.78 -5.95
C ASP A 192 -12.26 24.79 -5.03
N ALA A 193 -11.62 24.33 -3.95
CA ALA A 193 -10.86 25.20 -3.05
C ALA A 193 -9.53 25.65 -3.71
N PRO A 194 -8.88 26.72 -3.20
CA PRO A 194 -7.57 27.13 -3.69
C PRO A 194 -6.58 25.96 -3.73
N TRP A 195 -5.96 25.73 -4.89
CA TRP A 195 -5.10 24.57 -5.14
C TRP A 195 -4.03 24.29 -4.07
N PRO A 196 -3.42 25.27 -3.37
CA PRO A 196 -2.43 24.97 -2.33
C PRO A 196 -3.03 24.19 -1.15
N ILE A 197 -4.30 24.45 -0.81
CA ILE A 197 -5.01 23.76 0.26
C ILE A 197 -5.25 22.30 -0.14
N VAL A 198 -5.77 22.11 -1.36
CA VAL A 198 -6.09 20.76 -1.89
C VAL A 198 -4.84 19.92 -2.01
N LEU A 199 -3.77 20.48 -2.59
CA LEU A 199 -2.48 19.79 -2.72
C LEU A 199 -1.86 19.50 -1.36
N GLY A 200 -1.91 20.44 -0.41
CA GLY A 200 -1.38 20.25 0.95
C GLY A 200 -2.07 19.09 1.67
N LEU A 201 -3.40 19.04 1.64
CA LEU A 201 -4.17 17.93 2.22
C LEU A 201 -3.93 16.62 1.47
N GLY A 202 -3.78 16.67 0.14
CA GLY A 202 -3.43 15.50 -0.65
C GLY A 202 -2.07 14.92 -0.31
N LEU A 203 -1.05 15.77 -0.08
CA LEU A 203 0.27 15.31 0.36
C LEU A 203 0.20 14.65 1.75
N ILE A 204 -0.63 15.19 2.65
CA ILE A 204 -0.90 14.56 3.96
C ILE A 204 -1.58 13.20 3.75
N TRP A 205 -2.59 13.12 2.88
CA TRP A 205 -3.27 11.86 2.57
C TRP A 205 -2.31 10.82 2.00
N GLY A 206 -1.53 11.22 0.99
CA GLY A 206 -0.50 10.41 0.35
C GLY A 206 0.55 9.89 1.31
N PHE A 207 1.00 10.73 2.25
CA PHE A 207 1.94 10.33 3.29
C PHE A 207 1.34 9.22 4.16
N TRP A 208 0.11 9.39 4.64
CA TRP A 208 -0.49 8.47 5.61
C TRP A 208 -1.08 7.21 4.97
N VAL A 209 -1.64 7.28 3.76
CA VAL A 209 -2.30 6.15 3.11
C VAL A 209 -1.35 4.99 2.81
N VAL A 210 -0.04 5.26 2.62
CA VAL A 210 0.99 4.24 2.35
C VAL A 210 1.73 3.80 3.63
N ALA A 211 1.69 4.61 4.68
CA ALA A 211 2.54 4.44 5.85
C ALA A 211 2.32 3.10 6.60
N ASP A 212 1.10 2.55 6.56
CA ASP A 212 0.77 1.29 7.25
C ASP A 212 1.15 0.01 6.48
N SER A 213 1.43 0.07 5.17
CA SER A 213 1.47 -1.13 4.31
C SER A 213 2.47 -2.19 4.79
N ALA A 214 3.68 -1.76 5.22
CA ALA A 214 4.72 -2.68 5.70
C ALA A 214 4.31 -3.43 6.97
N GLN A 215 3.45 -2.80 7.77
CA GLN A 215 3.12 -3.24 9.12
C GLN A 215 2.25 -4.49 9.08
N PHE A 216 1.31 -4.58 8.15
CA PHE A 216 0.42 -5.74 8.05
C PHE A 216 1.17 -7.03 7.75
N SER A 217 2.06 -7.01 6.75
CA SER A 217 2.89 -8.17 6.40
C SER A 217 3.83 -8.55 7.55
N THR A 218 4.38 -7.56 8.24
CA THR A 218 5.26 -7.79 9.40
C THR A 218 4.49 -8.45 10.54
N ILE A 219 3.32 -7.90 10.91
CA ILE A 219 2.45 -8.47 11.94
C ILE A 219 2.07 -9.91 11.59
N VAL A 220 1.62 -10.17 10.36
CA VAL A 220 1.27 -11.53 9.93
C VAL A 220 2.44 -12.48 10.08
N SER A 221 3.66 -12.07 9.71
CA SER A 221 4.85 -12.91 9.85
C SER A 221 5.24 -13.25 11.30
N GLU A 222 4.73 -12.48 12.28
CA GLU A 222 5.03 -12.65 13.71
C GLU A 222 3.96 -13.44 14.46
N VAL A 223 2.70 -13.41 14.00
CA VAL A 223 1.56 -14.02 14.70
C VAL A 223 1.18 -15.40 14.16
N VAL A 224 1.71 -15.79 13.00
CA VAL A 224 1.50 -17.12 12.41
C VAL A 224 2.74 -18.00 12.56
N ASP A 225 2.55 -19.31 12.57
CA ASP A 225 3.65 -20.28 12.57
C ASP A 225 4.60 -20.01 11.39
N SER A 226 5.90 -19.96 11.68
CA SER A 226 6.95 -19.60 10.72
C SER A 226 6.97 -20.49 9.48
N ARG A 227 6.48 -21.74 9.59
CA ARG A 227 6.35 -22.69 8.47
C ARG A 227 5.30 -22.27 7.44
N TYR A 228 4.30 -21.49 7.84
CA TYR A 228 3.13 -21.15 7.03
C TYR A 228 2.94 -19.65 6.77
N VAL A 229 3.94 -18.82 7.09
CA VAL A 229 3.94 -17.36 6.81
C VAL A 229 3.65 -17.07 5.33
N GLY A 230 4.26 -17.82 4.42
CA GLY A 230 4.05 -17.65 2.98
C GLY A 230 2.58 -17.86 2.57
N THR A 231 1.92 -18.87 3.13
CA THR A 231 0.49 -19.14 2.87
C THR A 231 -0.39 -18.04 3.46
N ALA A 232 -0.13 -17.62 4.70
CA ALA A 232 -0.89 -16.57 5.38
C ALA A 232 -0.80 -15.22 4.63
N LEU A 233 0.40 -14.82 4.22
CA LEU A 233 0.63 -13.60 3.45
C LEU A 233 -0.03 -13.69 2.07
N THR A 234 0.14 -14.81 1.36
CA THR A 234 -0.50 -15.00 0.04
C THR A 234 -2.01 -14.85 0.12
N MET A 235 -2.64 -15.46 1.13
CA MET A 235 -4.09 -15.35 1.34
C MET A 235 -4.52 -13.91 1.64
N GLN A 236 -3.83 -13.24 2.57
CA GLN A 236 -4.13 -11.86 2.94
C GLN A 236 -3.98 -10.93 1.73
N LEU A 237 -2.84 -11.00 1.03
CA LEU A 237 -2.53 -10.15 -0.12
C LEU A 237 -3.55 -10.37 -1.24
N ALA A 238 -3.83 -11.63 -1.61
CA ALA A 238 -4.78 -11.95 -2.68
C ALA A 238 -6.19 -11.43 -2.37
N ALA A 239 -6.69 -11.64 -1.15
CA ALA A 239 -8.00 -11.14 -0.76
C ALA A 239 -8.07 -9.59 -0.78
N GLY A 240 -7.02 -8.91 -0.31
CA GLY A 240 -6.98 -7.44 -0.37
C GLY A 240 -6.88 -6.89 -1.79
N PHE A 241 -6.09 -7.51 -2.67
CA PHE A 241 -6.03 -7.10 -4.09
C PHE A 241 -7.37 -7.29 -4.80
N VAL A 242 -8.10 -8.37 -4.52
CA VAL A 242 -9.45 -8.56 -5.05
C VAL A 242 -10.40 -7.49 -4.52
N LEU A 243 -10.31 -7.16 -3.23
CA LEU A 243 -11.13 -6.12 -2.60
C LEU A 243 -10.91 -4.74 -3.27
N THR A 244 -9.66 -4.39 -3.56
CA THR A 244 -9.30 -3.14 -4.25
C THR A 244 -10.03 -2.96 -5.58
N VAL A 245 -10.27 -4.05 -6.34
CA VAL A 245 -10.98 -3.96 -7.62
C VAL A 245 -12.34 -3.29 -7.44
N PHE A 246 -13.04 -3.64 -6.37
CA PHE A 246 -14.36 -3.08 -6.07
C PHE A 246 -14.31 -1.56 -5.89
N THR A 247 -13.40 -1.02 -5.07
CA THR A 247 -13.35 0.42 -4.80
C THR A 247 -12.82 1.22 -5.97
N ILE A 248 -11.86 0.68 -6.75
CA ILE A 248 -11.39 1.33 -7.99
C ILE A 248 -12.58 1.58 -8.94
N PHE A 249 -13.46 0.61 -9.14
CA PHE A 249 -14.61 0.76 -10.03
C PHE A 249 -15.76 1.56 -9.40
N LEU A 250 -15.88 1.57 -8.08
CA LEU A 250 -16.94 2.29 -7.38
C LEU A 250 -16.72 3.82 -7.36
N VAL A 251 -15.48 4.27 -7.20
CA VAL A 251 -15.14 5.72 -7.15
C VAL A 251 -15.71 6.52 -8.32
N PRO A 252 -15.49 6.16 -9.60
CA PRO A 252 -16.02 6.95 -10.72
C PRO A 252 -17.56 6.93 -10.75
N VAL A 253 -18.19 5.80 -10.40
CA VAL A 253 -19.66 5.68 -10.34
C VAL A 253 -20.24 6.68 -9.34
N VAL A 254 -19.64 6.79 -8.16
CA VAL A 254 -20.08 7.75 -7.12
C VAL A 254 -19.72 9.17 -7.49
N ARG A 255 -18.55 9.40 -8.10
CA ARG A 255 -18.10 10.71 -8.57
C ARG A 255 -19.06 11.29 -9.62
N ASP A 256 -19.44 10.49 -10.61
CA ASP A 256 -20.30 10.91 -11.71
C ASP A 256 -21.77 11.06 -11.27
N ALA A 257 -22.22 10.28 -10.29
CA ALA A 257 -23.58 10.40 -9.73
C ALA A 257 -23.73 11.55 -8.72
N TYR A 258 -22.66 11.90 -8.00
CA TYR A 258 -22.69 12.89 -6.93
C TYR A 258 -21.55 13.91 -7.08
N SER A 259 -20.37 13.63 -6.52
CA SER A 259 -19.19 14.50 -6.60
C SER A 259 -17.94 13.78 -6.08
N TRP A 260 -16.76 14.40 -6.23
CA TRP A 260 -15.51 13.94 -5.61
C TRP A 260 -15.60 13.77 -4.09
N GLY A 261 -16.37 14.64 -3.42
CA GLY A 261 -16.60 14.57 -1.98
C GLY A 261 -17.14 13.21 -1.56
N TRP A 262 -18.23 12.79 -2.18
CA TRP A 262 -18.83 11.48 -1.91
C TRP A 262 -17.95 10.32 -2.40
N ALA A 263 -17.28 10.49 -3.54
CA ALA A 263 -16.42 9.46 -4.12
C ALA A 263 -15.19 9.13 -3.25
N PHE A 264 -14.64 10.10 -2.53
CA PHE A 264 -13.58 9.84 -1.56
C PHE A 264 -14.10 9.51 -0.16
N LEU A 265 -15.26 10.03 0.25
CA LEU A 265 -15.90 9.68 1.52
C LEU A 265 -16.16 8.16 1.62
N ILE A 266 -16.57 7.50 0.53
CA ILE A 266 -16.79 6.05 0.51
C ILE A 266 -15.50 5.23 0.72
N LEU A 267 -14.32 5.85 0.64
CA LEU A 267 -13.06 5.19 0.98
C LEU A 267 -12.83 5.15 2.49
N ALA A 268 -13.33 6.10 3.26
CA ALA A 268 -13.10 6.22 4.70
C ALA A 268 -13.52 5.00 5.56
N PRO A 269 -14.60 4.25 5.26
CA PRO A 269 -14.94 3.05 6.03
C PRO A 269 -13.82 2.01 6.12
N GLY A 270 -13.04 1.83 5.06
CA GLY A 270 -11.89 0.93 5.03
C GLY A 270 -10.86 1.23 6.14
N PRO A 271 -10.16 2.37 6.08
CA PRO A 271 -9.15 2.75 7.06
C PRO A 271 -9.74 2.91 8.47
N LEU A 272 -10.99 3.36 8.63
CA LEU A 272 -11.64 3.42 9.95
C LEU A 272 -11.78 2.03 10.60
N LEU A 273 -12.28 1.05 9.85
CA LEU A 273 -12.43 -0.33 10.32
C LEU A 273 -11.08 -0.98 10.60
N GLY A 274 -10.09 -0.73 9.75
CA GLY A 274 -8.76 -1.27 9.99
C GLY A 274 -8.03 -0.60 11.16
N ALA A 275 -8.22 0.71 11.39
CA ALA A 275 -7.72 1.39 12.58
C ALA A 275 -8.32 0.80 13.87
N TRP A 276 -9.61 0.46 13.84
CA TRP A 276 -10.27 -0.28 14.92
C TRP A 276 -9.66 -1.68 15.11
N ALA A 277 -9.37 -2.40 14.03
CA ALA A 277 -8.74 -3.72 14.09
C ALA A 277 -7.34 -3.65 14.70
N MET A 278 -6.53 -2.64 14.33
CA MET A 278 -5.19 -2.42 14.89
C MET A 278 -5.24 -2.08 16.38
N ARG A 279 -6.18 -1.24 16.80
CA ARG A 279 -6.39 -0.94 18.23
C ARG A 279 -6.79 -2.19 19.02
N SER A 280 -7.65 -3.02 18.43
CA SER A 280 -8.09 -4.27 19.05
C SER A 280 -6.95 -5.28 19.19
N LEU A 281 -6.05 -5.32 18.21
CA LEU A 281 -4.85 -6.15 18.23
C LEU A 281 -3.87 -5.69 19.33
N GLU A 282 -3.62 -4.38 19.42
CA GLU A 282 -2.78 -3.79 20.46
C GLU A 282 -3.30 -4.09 21.87
N THR A 283 -4.60 -3.90 22.09
CA THR A 283 -5.23 -4.16 23.39
C THR A 283 -5.18 -5.65 23.76
N GLY A 284 -5.33 -6.54 22.78
CA GLY A 284 -5.19 -7.99 22.97
C GLY A 284 -3.78 -8.39 23.41
N ALA A 285 -2.76 -7.84 22.76
CA ALA A 285 -1.36 -8.10 23.08
C ALA A 285 -0.98 -7.60 24.49
N ILE A 286 -1.49 -6.45 24.91
CA ILE A 286 -1.29 -5.93 26.27
C ILE A 286 -1.90 -6.88 27.31
N ARG A 287 -3.15 -7.32 27.10
CA ARG A 287 -3.83 -8.24 28.04
C ARG A 287 -3.12 -9.59 28.17
N GLN A 288 -2.51 -10.11 27.11
CA GLN A 288 -1.75 -11.36 27.17
C GLN A 288 -0.42 -11.23 27.93
N ARG A 289 0.13 -10.01 28.04
CA ARG A 289 1.38 -9.73 28.77
C ARG A 289 1.18 -9.48 30.27
N GLY A 290 -0.05 -9.61 30.78
CA GLY A 290 -0.32 -9.53 32.22
C GLY A 290 -0.13 -8.13 32.83
N VAL A 291 -0.30 -7.07 32.03
CA VAL A 291 -0.41 -5.68 32.51
C VAL A 291 -1.87 -5.28 32.57
#